data_AF-A0A094QFS4-F1
#
_entry.id   AF-A0A094QFS4-F1
#
_cell.length_a   1.000
_cell.length_b   1.000
_cell.length_c   1.000
_cell.angle_alpha   90.00
_cell.angle_beta   90.00
_cell.angle_gamma   90.00
#
_symmetry.space_group_name_H-M   'P 1'
#
loop_
_entity.id
_entity.type
_entity.pdbx_description
1 polymer ?
#
loop_
_entity_poly.entity_id
_entity_poly.type
_entity_poly.pdbx_seq_one_letter_code
_entity_poly.pdbx_strand_id
1 'polypeptide(L)'
;MTKQSVSLWFDTLCPWAWMTSRWLCEVSAVRNVDITWNVMSLYFLNKDRPTISTEYLDNAKKALGPLRIISQAEKIYGPKIKGDLYTAFGEEIHLNKMKFSDELNVKAIAKTELPSDFIKYAQDESLDSVILESHSAGISKVGEDVGTPIISVDEVAFFGPVISPAPKGEEAGKLFDSVVGVASYSGFFEMKRTRTVKPIFN
;
A
#
# COMPACT_ATOMS: atom_id res chain seq x y z
N MET A 1 -26.10 -5.75 -8.03
CA MET A 1 -25.12 -6.25 -7.04
C MET A 1 -24.60 -5.04 -6.29
N THR A 2 -24.59 -5.08 -4.96
CA THR A 2 -24.00 -4.01 -4.14
C THR A 2 -22.51 -3.89 -4.44
N LYS A 3 -21.99 -2.66 -4.44
CA LYS A 3 -20.55 -2.40 -4.65
C LYS A 3 -19.81 -2.82 -3.39
N GLN A 4 -18.80 -3.69 -3.51
CA GLN A 4 -18.04 -4.20 -2.37
C GLN A 4 -16.98 -3.17 -1.96
N SER A 5 -16.94 -2.76 -0.68
CA SER A 5 -15.93 -1.82 -0.20
C SER A 5 -14.62 -2.54 0.14
N VAL A 6 -13.51 -2.03 -0.37
CA VAL A 6 -12.17 -2.59 -0.14
C VAL A 6 -11.22 -1.48 0.23
N SER A 7 -10.44 -1.65 1.29
CA SER A 7 -9.37 -0.72 1.65
C SER A 7 -8.01 -1.41 1.61
N LEU A 8 -6.99 -0.72 1.14
CA LEU A 8 -5.60 -1.17 1.21
C LEU A 8 -4.76 -0.12 1.94
N TRP A 9 -4.03 -0.53 2.97
CA TRP A 9 -2.94 0.27 3.53
C TRP A 9 -1.61 -0.12 2.89
N PHE A 10 -0.91 0.87 2.35
CA PHE A 10 0.33 0.68 1.62
C PHE A 10 1.46 1.60 2.08
N ASP A 11 2.69 1.12 1.92
CA ASP A 11 3.91 1.92 1.96
C ASP A 11 4.60 1.75 0.60
N THR A 12 5.12 2.85 0.02
CA THR A 12 5.84 2.83 -1.27
C THR A 12 7.12 2.01 -1.26
N LEU A 13 7.70 1.74 -0.08
CA LEU A 13 8.84 0.83 0.09
C LEU A 13 8.43 -0.64 0.01
N CYS A 14 7.17 -1.00 0.33
CA CYS A 14 6.81 -2.39 0.49
C CYS A 14 6.52 -3.10 -0.85
N PRO A 15 7.35 -4.09 -1.24
CA PRO A 15 7.10 -4.83 -2.48
C PRO A 15 5.87 -5.75 -2.40
N TRP A 16 5.45 -6.16 -1.20
CA TRP A 16 4.26 -6.99 -1.02
C TRP A 16 2.98 -6.16 -1.14
N ALA A 17 2.97 -4.95 -0.57
CA ALA A 17 1.87 -4.02 -0.77
C ALA A 17 1.74 -3.60 -2.24
N TRP A 18 2.85 -3.55 -2.99
CA TRP A 18 2.81 -3.34 -4.43
C TRP A 18 2.12 -4.49 -5.17
N MET A 19 2.47 -5.74 -4.86
CA MET A 19 1.80 -6.91 -5.45
C MET A 19 0.30 -6.91 -5.17
N THR A 20 -0.10 -6.69 -3.92
CA THR A 20 -1.51 -6.64 -3.53
C THR A 20 -2.24 -5.46 -4.17
N SER A 21 -1.59 -4.32 -4.36
CA SER A 21 -2.20 -3.18 -5.06
C SER A 21 -2.43 -3.46 -6.53
N ARG A 22 -1.47 -4.08 -7.24
CA ARG A 22 -1.64 -4.47 -8.64
C ARG A 22 -2.76 -5.50 -8.80
N TRP A 23 -2.84 -6.46 -7.89
CA TRP A 23 -3.97 -7.40 -7.84
C TRP A 23 -5.30 -6.68 -7.65
N LEU A 24 -5.41 -5.71 -6.74
CA LEU A 24 -6.65 -4.94 -6.56
C LEU A 24 -7.02 -4.14 -7.82
N CYS A 25 -6.05 -3.64 -8.58
CA CYS A 25 -6.31 -3.04 -9.89
C CYS A 25 -6.94 -4.06 -10.86
N GLU A 26 -6.39 -5.28 -10.95
CA GLU A 26 -6.96 -6.37 -11.75
C GLU A 26 -8.37 -6.76 -11.28
N VAL A 27 -8.60 -6.82 -9.97
CA VAL A 27 -9.92 -7.07 -9.38
C VAL A 27 -10.92 -6.00 -9.81
N SER A 28 -10.53 -4.72 -9.79
CA SER A 28 -11.44 -3.63 -10.18
C SER A 28 -11.87 -3.68 -11.65
N ALA A 29 -11.12 -4.37 -12.51
CA ALA A 29 -11.48 -4.58 -13.90
C ALA A 29 -12.52 -5.70 -14.08
N VAL A 30 -12.63 -6.64 -13.14
CA VAL A 30 -13.48 -7.84 -13.25
C VAL A 30 -14.52 -8.01 -12.14
N ARG A 31 -14.55 -7.10 -11.15
CA ARG A 31 -15.51 -7.08 -10.04
C ARG A 31 -15.96 -5.65 -9.74
N ASN A 32 -17.20 -5.51 -9.26
CA ASN A 32 -17.75 -4.21 -8.85
C ASN A 32 -17.30 -3.84 -7.43
N VAL A 33 -16.08 -3.31 -7.32
CA VAL A 33 -15.44 -2.94 -6.04
C VAL A 33 -15.22 -1.43 -5.93
N ASP A 34 -15.24 -0.91 -4.70
CA ASP A 34 -14.81 0.46 -4.36
C ASP A 34 -13.52 0.40 -3.56
N ILE A 35 -12.40 0.84 -4.15
CA ILE A 35 -11.09 0.74 -3.52
C ILE A 35 -10.74 2.06 -2.85
N THR A 36 -10.51 2.01 -1.54
CA THR A 36 -9.93 3.09 -0.75
C THR A 36 -8.45 2.80 -0.50
N TRP A 37 -7.59 3.72 -0.92
CA TRP A 37 -6.16 3.62 -0.74
C TRP A 37 -5.77 4.39 0.52
N ASN A 38 -5.01 3.79 1.42
CA ASN A 38 -4.56 4.42 2.67
C ASN A 38 -3.05 4.33 2.78
N VAL A 39 -2.42 5.42 3.21
CA VAL A 39 -0.98 5.39 3.46
C VAL A 39 -0.69 4.71 4.80
N MET A 40 0.44 4.06 4.87
CA MET A 40 1.05 3.66 6.14
C MET A 40 2.57 3.64 5.99
N SER A 41 3.27 3.52 7.12
CA SER A 41 4.74 3.59 7.14
C SER A 41 5.38 2.35 7.76
N LEU A 42 6.28 1.73 6.99
CA LEU A 42 7.25 0.75 7.46
C LEU A 42 8.27 1.37 8.41
N TYR A 43 8.53 2.68 8.34
CA TYR A 43 9.36 3.36 9.32
C TYR A 43 8.65 3.38 10.68
N PHE A 44 7.40 3.84 10.76
CA PHE A 44 6.65 3.83 12.02
C PHE A 44 6.40 2.42 12.55
N LEU A 45 6.20 1.44 11.67
CA LEU A 45 6.06 0.03 12.06
C LEU A 45 7.31 -0.52 12.77
N ASN A 46 8.51 -0.07 12.37
CA ASN A 46 9.76 -0.75 12.70
C ASN A 46 10.76 0.08 13.51
N LYS A 47 10.59 1.40 13.62
CA LYS A 47 11.59 2.32 14.22
C LYS A 47 11.99 1.98 15.65
N ASP A 48 11.10 1.34 16.41
CA ASP A 48 11.33 0.96 17.81
C ASP A 48 11.66 -0.55 17.97
N ARG A 49 11.77 -1.31 16.86
CA ARG A 49 12.06 -2.75 16.88
C ARG A 49 13.58 -3.00 16.89
N PRO A 50 14.15 -3.62 17.93
CA PRO A 50 15.60 -3.79 18.08
C PRO A 50 16.22 -4.76 17.07
N THR A 51 15.42 -5.60 16.42
CA THR A 51 15.88 -6.62 15.45
C THR A 51 16.04 -6.06 14.03
N ILE A 52 15.66 -4.81 13.80
CA ILE A 52 15.68 -4.19 12.47
C ILE A 52 17.02 -3.47 12.27
N SER A 53 17.65 -3.68 11.11
CA SER A 53 18.93 -3.06 10.81
C SER A 53 18.80 -1.54 10.59
N THR A 54 19.86 -0.81 10.93
CA THR A 54 19.95 0.65 10.68
C THR A 54 19.75 0.97 9.21
N GLU A 55 20.35 0.20 8.30
CA GLU A 55 20.20 0.39 6.84
C GLU A 55 18.73 0.30 6.40
N TYR A 56 17.97 -0.66 6.94
CA TYR A 56 16.55 -0.78 6.64
C TYR A 56 15.77 0.43 7.17
N LEU A 57 16.04 0.85 8.41
CA LEU A 57 15.36 2.02 9.01
C LEU A 57 15.67 3.31 8.26
N ASP A 58 16.91 3.51 7.82
CA ASP A 58 17.30 4.67 7.02
C ASP A 58 16.56 4.70 5.68
N ASN A 59 16.43 3.55 5.03
CA ASN A 59 15.68 3.43 3.79
C ASN A 59 14.17 3.63 4.00
N ALA A 60 13.60 3.08 5.08
CA ALA A 60 12.20 3.29 5.46
C ALA A 60 11.91 4.75 5.82
N LYS A 61 12.85 5.44 6.46
CA LYS A 61 12.72 6.87 6.76
C LYS A 61 12.67 7.70 5.47
N LYS A 62 13.48 7.37 4.46
CA LYS A 62 13.43 8.04 3.14
C LYS A 62 12.10 7.79 2.41
N ALA A 63 11.47 6.63 2.64
CA ALA A 63 10.16 6.32 2.06
C ALA A 63 9.01 7.18 2.61
N LEU A 64 9.21 7.91 3.72
CA LEU A 64 8.26 8.93 4.17
C LEU A 64 8.08 10.04 3.14
N GLY A 65 9.11 10.39 2.36
CA GLY A 65 9.03 11.46 1.35
C GLY A 65 7.87 11.27 0.36
N PRO A 66 7.82 10.16 -0.39
CA PRO A 66 6.68 9.82 -1.23
C PRO A 66 5.33 9.77 -0.49
N LEU A 67 5.29 9.25 0.75
CA LEU A 67 4.05 9.19 1.54
C LEU A 67 3.53 10.58 1.93
N ARG A 68 4.42 11.52 2.22
CA ARG A 68 4.08 12.93 2.51
C ARG A 68 3.48 13.59 1.26
N ILE A 69 4.12 13.43 0.10
CA ILE A 69 3.60 13.92 -1.19
C ILE A 69 2.18 13.38 -1.43
N ILE A 70 1.98 12.07 -1.26
CA ILE A 70 0.67 11.41 -1.43
C ILE A 70 -0.36 11.98 -0.45
N SER A 71 0.00 12.14 0.82
CA SER A 71 -0.89 12.66 1.87
C SER A 71 -1.28 14.12 1.61
N GLN A 72 -0.36 14.93 1.12
CA GLN A 72 -0.65 16.31 0.76
C GLN A 72 -1.54 16.41 -0.49
N ALA A 73 -1.29 15.57 -1.49
CA ALA A 73 -2.15 15.49 -2.66
C ALA A 73 -3.58 15.07 -2.28
N GLU A 74 -3.74 14.12 -1.36
CA GLU A 74 -5.06 13.75 -0.82
C GLU A 74 -5.79 14.97 -0.21
N LYS A 75 -5.11 15.79 0.60
CA LYS A 75 -5.73 16.97 1.22
C LYS A 75 -6.29 17.97 0.20
N ILE A 76 -5.65 18.09 -0.97
CA ILE A 76 -6.02 19.09 -1.99
C ILE A 76 -7.00 18.51 -3.03
N TYR A 77 -6.75 17.27 -3.48
CA TYR A 77 -7.47 16.65 -4.61
C TYR A 77 -8.43 15.52 -4.19
N GLY A 78 -8.47 15.18 -2.90
CA GLY A 78 -9.31 14.13 -2.34
C GLY A 78 -8.69 12.73 -2.42
N PRO A 79 -9.32 11.71 -1.81
CA PRO A 79 -8.70 10.41 -1.54
C PRO A 79 -8.38 9.59 -2.79
N LYS A 80 -9.07 9.85 -3.91
CA LYS A 80 -8.90 9.08 -5.15
C LYS A 80 -7.50 9.21 -5.75
N ILE A 81 -6.82 10.35 -5.57
CA ILE A 81 -5.48 10.61 -6.13
C ILE A 81 -4.41 9.65 -5.59
N LYS A 82 -4.63 9.07 -4.40
CA LYS A 82 -3.66 8.18 -3.76
C LYS A 82 -3.34 6.95 -4.60
N GLY A 83 -4.33 6.37 -5.28
CA GLY A 83 -4.14 5.20 -6.13
C GLY A 83 -3.23 5.48 -7.33
N ASP A 84 -3.44 6.63 -7.98
CA ASP A 84 -2.67 7.07 -9.14
C ASP A 84 -1.23 7.41 -8.75
N LEU A 85 -1.04 8.15 -7.65
CA LEU A 85 0.29 8.47 -7.14
C LEU A 85 1.03 7.23 -6.66
N TYR A 86 0.34 6.31 -5.97
CA TYR A 86 0.98 5.06 -5.56
C TYR A 86 1.42 4.24 -6.77
N THR A 87 0.63 4.21 -7.84
CA THR A 87 1.04 3.62 -9.12
C THR A 87 2.30 4.29 -9.66
N ALA A 88 2.31 5.62 -9.76
CA ALA A 88 3.44 6.36 -10.31
C ALA A 88 4.74 6.13 -9.52
N PHE A 89 4.69 6.18 -8.19
CA PHE A 89 5.83 5.90 -7.33
C PHE A 89 6.25 4.44 -7.38
N GLY A 90 5.29 3.52 -7.27
CA GLY A 90 5.57 2.09 -7.22
C GLY A 90 6.18 1.56 -8.51
N GLU A 91 5.84 2.11 -9.67
CA GLU A 91 6.54 1.78 -10.93
C GLU A 91 8.02 2.14 -10.87
N GLU A 92 8.36 3.35 -10.44
CA GLU A 92 9.75 3.79 -10.35
C GLU A 92 10.56 3.00 -9.31
N ILE A 93 9.94 2.71 -8.15
CA ILE A 93 10.60 2.00 -7.04
C ILE A 93 10.72 0.51 -7.35
N HIS A 94 9.64 -0.14 -7.77
CA HIS A 94 9.57 -1.59 -7.85
C HIS A 94 9.92 -2.15 -9.22
N LEU A 95 9.64 -1.43 -10.31
CA LEU A 95 9.98 -1.87 -11.67
C LEU A 95 11.33 -1.31 -12.08
N ASN A 96 11.52 0.02 -11.98
CA ASN A 96 12.76 0.69 -12.38
C ASN A 96 13.86 0.66 -11.32
N LYS A 97 13.58 0.12 -10.12
CA LYS A 97 14.53 -0.03 -9.01
C LYS A 97 15.19 1.28 -8.58
N MET A 98 14.49 2.40 -8.74
CA MET A 98 14.98 3.69 -8.28
C MET A 98 15.09 3.70 -6.76
N LYS A 99 16.13 4.38 -6.26
CA LYS A 99 16.29 4.67 -4.84
C LYS A 99 15.45 5.87 -4.47
N PHE A 100 15.07 5.98 -3.19
CA PHE A 100 14.40 7.16 -2.65
C PHE A 100 15.32 8.40 -2.77
N SER A 101 14.91 9.35 -3.60
CA SER A 101 15.64 10.58 -3.93
C SER A 101 14.68 11.62 -4.51
N ASP A 102 15.16 12.86 -4.69
CA ASP A 102 14.38 13.89 -5.40
C ASP A 102 14.14 13.53 -6.87
N GLU A 103 15.07 12.82 -7.50
CA GLU A 103 14.89 12.33 -8.88
C GLU A 103 13.71 11.35 -8.99
N LEU A 104 13.57 10.44 -8.00
CA LEU A 104 12.41 9.56 -7.91
C LEU A 104 11.12 10.37 -7.82
N ASN A 105 11.09 11.38 -6.94
CA ASN A 105 9.91 12.22 -6.75
C ASN A 105 9.53 12.97 -8.03
N VAL A 106 10.52 13.55 -8.74
CA VAL A 106 10.29 14.23 -10.02
C VAL A 106 9.72 13.28 -11.06
N LYS A 107 10.31 12.09 -11.23
CA LYS A 107 9.85 11.10 -12.21
C LYS A 107 8.45 10.59 -11.91
N ALA A 108 8.13 10.30 -10.65
CA ALA A 108 6.80 9.87 -10.26
C ALA A 108 5.76 10.97 -10.48
N ILE A 109 6.04 12.21 -10.05
CA ILE A 109 5.11 13.34 -10.23
C ILE A 109 4.86 13.63 -11.72
N ALA A 110 5.89 13.53 -12.58
CA ALA A 110 5.77 13.75 -14.02
C ALA A 110 4.83 12.77 -14.74
N LYS A 111 4.47 11.63 -14.13
CA LYS A 111 3.48 10.68 -14.65
C LYS A 111 2.04 11.04 -14.30
N THR A 112 1.84 12.09 -13.51
CA THR A 112 0.53 12.53 -13.02
C THR A 112 0.22 13.93 -13.51
N GLU A 113 -1.00 14.41 -13.26
CA GLU A 113 -1.40 15.80 -13.55
C GLU A 113 -1.00 16.78 -12.43
N LEU A 114 -0.25 16.33 -11.42
CA LEU A 114 0.17 17.20 -10.32
C LEU A 114 1.25 18.20 -10.77
N PRO A 115 1.22 19.45 -10.24
CA PRO A 115 2.30 20.40 -10.43
C PRO A 115 3.64 19.85 -9.96
N SER A 116 4.71 20.10 -10.73
CA SER A 116 6.06 19.64 -10.39
C SER A 116 6.56 20.09 -9.01
N ASP A 117 6.08 21.23 -8.51
CA ASP A 117 6.42 21.76 -7.18
C ASP A 117 5.86 20.90 -6.03
N PHE A 118 5.02 19.88 -6.28
CA PHE A 118 4.59 18.93 -5.25
C PHE A 118 5.76 18.17 -4.61
N ILE A 119 6.89 18.04 -5.30
CA ILE A 119 8.06 17.35 -4.77
C ILE A 119 8.57 17.95 -3.45
N LYS A 120 8.30 19.24 -3.20
CA LYS A 120 8.72 19.93 -1.95
C LYS A 120 8.13 19.29 -0.70
N TYR A 121 6.94 18.69 -0.81
CA TYR A 121 6.26 18.06 0.33
C TYR A 121 6.96 16.79 0.81
N ALA A 122 7.89 16.21 0.05
CA ALA A 122 8.71 15.09 0.54
C ALA A 122 9.50 15.46 1.81
N GLN A 123 9.85 16.74 1.97
CA GLN A 123 10.61 17.24 3.13
C GLN A 123 9.71 17.88 4.20
N ASP A 124 8.39 17.87 4.02
CA ASP A 124 7.44 18.46 4.97
C ASP A 124 7.07 17.45 6.07
N GLU A 125 7.81 17.49 7.18
CA GLU A 125 7.59 16.58 8.33
C GLU A 125 6.26 16.83 9.05
N SER A 126 5.58 17.97 8.82
CA SER A 126 4.27 18.21 9.45
C SER A 126 3.21 17.18 9.02
N LEU A 127 3.43 16.55 7.87
CA LEU A 127 2.58 15.50 7.30
C LEU A 127 2.77 14.13 7.98
N ASP A 128 3.82 13.94 8.79
CA ASP A 128 4.08 12.68 9.49
C ASP A 128 2.95 12.31 10.45
N SER A 129 2.31 13.30 11.06
CA SER A 129 1.16 13.11 11.94
C SER A 129 -0.02 12.41 11.23
N VAL A 130 -0.33 12.83 10.00
CA VAL A 130 -1.40 12.26 9.18
C VAL A 130 -1.05 10.85 8.72
N ILE A 131 0.22 10.62 8.37
CA ILE A 131 0.72 9.29 8.01
C ILE A 131 0.62 8.35 9.21
N LEU A 132 0.99 8.81 10.41
CA LEU A 132 0.93 8.03 11.64
C LEU A 132 -0.52 7.71 12.05
N GLU A 133 -1.45 8.66 11.88
CA GLU A 133 -2.88 8.44 12.10
C GLU A 133 -3.42 7.34 11.17
N SER A 134 -3.16 7.46 9.86
CA SER A 134 -3.59 6.46 8.87
C SER A 134 -2.95 5.08 9.12
N HIS A 135 -1.66 5.06 9.48
CA HIS A 135 -0.94 3.86 9.87
C HIS A 135 -1.58 3.18 11.09
N SER A 136 -1.87 3.94 12.14
CA SER A 136 -2.48 3.43 13.38
C SER A 136 -3.88 2.87 13.13
N ALA A 137 -4.66 3.53 12.26
CA ALA A 137 -5.97 3.05 11.85
C ALA A 137 -5.91 1.71 11.10
N GLY A 138 -4.85 1.47 10.32
CA GLY A 138 -4.65 0.18 9.65
C GLY A 138 -4.19 -0.92 10.62
N ILE A 139 -3.14 -0.66 11.39
CA ILE A 139 -2.53 -1.66 12.29
C ILE A 139 -3.49 -2.10 13.41
N SER A 140 -4.26 -1.17 13.99
CA SER A 140 -5.23 -1.50 15.05
C SER A 140 -6.30 -2.51 14.62
N LYS A 141 -6.51 -2.71 13.30
CA LYS A 141 -7.48 -3.67 12.77
C LYS A 141 -6.95 -5.09 12.65
N VAL A 142 -5.63 -5.30 12.70
CA VAL A 142 -4.99 -6.61 12.46
C VAL A 142 -3.98 -7.01 13.53
N GLY A 143 -3.76 -6.14 14.53
CA GLY A 143 -2.77 -6.34 15.59
C GLY A 143 -1.38 -5.82 15.21
N GLU A 144 -0.50 -5.68 16.21
CA GLU A 144 0.84 -5.10 16.04
C GLU A 144 1.91 -6.12 15.58
N ASP A 145 1.58 -7.41 15.66
CA ASP A 145 2.50 -8.51 15.31
C ASP A 145 2.65 -8.74 13.80
N VAL A 146 1.87 -8.04 12.98
CA VAL A 146 1.85 -8.21 11.53
C VAL A 146 2.55 -7.07 10.79
N GLY A 147 2.74 -7.28 9.48
CA GLY A 147 3.37 -6.31 8.58
C GLY A 147 2.41 -5.77 7.53
N THR A 148 2.97 -5.40 6.39
CA THR A 148 2.22 -4.99 5.20
C THR A 148 2.17 -6.12 4.17
N PRO A 149 1.10 -6.24 3.36
CA PRO A 149 -0.05 -5.33 3.26
C PRO A 149 -1.15 -5.60 4.29
N ILE A 150 -2.00 -4.60 4.52
CA ILE A 150 -3.27 -4.74 5.24
C ILE A 150 -4.40 -4.44 4.26
N ILE A 151 -5.33 -5.38 4.13
CA ILE A 151 -6.57 -5.20 3.36
C ILE A 151 -7.76 -5.19 4.33
N SER A 152 -8.77 -4.38 4.04
CA SER A 152 -10.11 -4.50 4.63
C SER A 152 -11.09 -4.81 3.53
N VAL A 153 -11.95 -5.81 3.72
CA VAL A 153 -13.14 -6.06 2.90
C VAL A 153 -14.33 -5.77 3.77
N ASP A 154 -15.08 -4.73 3.40
CA ASP A 154 -15.99 -4.02 4.30
C ASP A 154 -15.27 -3.70 5.63
N GLU A 155 -15.82 -4.14 6.75
CA GLU A 155 -15.30 -3.90 8.10
C GLU A 155 -14.25 -4.92 8.57
N VAL A 156 -14.02 -5.99 7.80
CA VAL A 156 -13.14 -7.10 8.20
C VAL A 156 -11.76 -6.90 7.59
N ALA A 157 -10.74 -6.77 8.44
CA ALA A 157 -9.37 -6.56 8.03
C ALA A 157 -8.51 -7.81 8.16
N PHE A 158 -7.55 -7.96 7.25
CA PHE A 158 -6.58 -9.03 7.24
C PHE A 158 -5.19 -8.49 6.96
N PHE A 159 -4.18 -9.14 7.57
CA PHE A 159 -2.83 -9.10 7.04
C PHE A 159 -2.77 -9.94 5.75
N GLY A 160 -2.34 -9.32 4.65
CA GLY A 160 -2.32 -9.91 3.32
C GLY A 160 -3.50 -9.47 2.43
N PRO A 161 -3.84 -10.23 1.38
CA PRO A 161 -3.14 -11.46 0.97
C PRO A 161 -1.73 -11.16 0.48
N VAL A 162 -0.75 -11.93 0.95
CA VAL A 162 0.64 -11.87 0.49
C VAL A 162 0.78 -12.74 -0.76
N ILE A 163 0.91 -12.10 -1.93
CA ILE A 163 0.87 -12.77 -3.24
C ILE A 163 2.11 -12.47 -4.09
N SER A 164 2.51 -13.43 -4.92
CA SER A 164 3.59 -13.27 -5.90
C SER A 164 3.55 -14.38 -6.96
N PRO A 165 3.47 -14.05 -8.27
CA PRO A 165 3.11 -12.73 -8.79
C PRO A 165 1.66 -12.36 -8.48
N ALA A 166 1.26 -11.10 -8.71
CA ALA A 166 -0.13 -10.71 -8.68
C ALA A 166 -0.92 -11.44 -9.79
N PRO A 167 -2.07 -12.09 -9.49
CA PRO A 167 -2.90 -12.70 -10.51
C PRO A 167 -3.57 -11.63 -11.38
N LYS A 168 -3.90 -11.97 -12.62
CA LYS A 168 -4.47 -11.08 -13.63
C LYS A 168 -5.84 -11.58 -14.10
N GLY A 169 -6.67 -10.68 -14.61
CA GLY A 169 -7.99 -10.98 -15.17
C GLY A 169 -8.89 -11.76 -14.19
N GLU A 170 -9.62 -12.75 -14.70
CA GLU A 170 -10.59 -13.51 -13.91
C GLU A 170 -9.98 -14.27 -12.72
N GLU A 171 -8.70 -14.67 -12.80
CA GLU A 171 -8.00 -15.28 -11.67
C GLU A 171 -7.82 -14.30 -10.50
N ALA A 172 -7.66 -13.00 -10.78
CA ALA A 172 -7.67 -11.96 -9.75
C ALA A 172 -9.03 -11.88 -9.06
N GLY A 173 -10.11 -11.93 -9.85
CA GLY A 173 -11.49 -11.95 -9.37
C GLY A 173 -11.78 -13.16 -8.48
N LYS A 174 -11.40 -14.37 -8.90
CA LYS A 174 -11.60 -15.60 -8.10
C LYS A 174 -10.90 -15.56 -6.75
N LEU A 175 -9.67 -15.02 -6.71
CA LEU A 175 -8.96 -14.83 -5.45
C LEU A 175 -9.71 -13.83 -4.55
N PHE A 176 -10.22 -12.74 -5.13
CA PHE A 176 -10.99 -11.73 -4.40
C PHE A 176 -12.29 -12.30 -3.82
N ASP A 177 -13.03 -13.08 -4.61
CA ASP A 177 -14.25 -13.75 -4.15
C ASP A 177 -13.96 -14.69 -2.97
N SER A 178 -12.78 -15.33 -2.97
CA SER A 178 -12.32 -16.17 -1.84
C SER A 178 -12.01 -15.33 -0.60
N VAL A 179 -11.40 -14.14 -0.77
CA VAL A 179 -11.15 -13.20 0.34
C VAL A 179 -12.47 -12.70 0.92
N VAL A 180 -13.45 -12.35 0.09
CA VAL A 180 -14.82 -12.00 0.54
C VAL A 180 -15.45 -13.18 1.30
N GLY A 181 -15.28 -14.40 0.78
CA GLY A 181 -15.78 -15.62 1.42
C GLY A 181 -15.25 -15.79 2.84
N VAL A 182 -13.93 -15.69 3.04
CA VAL A 182 -13.35 -15.79 4.39
C VAL A 182 -13.69 -14.58 5.27
N ALA A 183 -13.83 -13.38 4.70
CA ALA A 183 -14.28 -12.18 5.42
C ALA A 183 -15.71 -12.33 5.98
N SER A 184 -16.58 -13.06 5.27
CA SER A 184 -17.97 -13.26 5.67
C SER A 184 -18.17 -14.20 6.86
N TYR A 185 -17.13 -14.95 7.26
CA TYR A 185 -17.19 -15.90 8.36
C TYR A 185 -16.41 -15.41 9.57
N SER A 186 -17.11 -14.93 10.60
CA SER A 186 -16.51 -14.32 11.80
C SER A 186 -15.58 -15.23 12.61
N GLY A 187 -15.66 -16.56 12.41
CA GLY A 187 -14.77 -17.53 13.06
C GLY A 187 -13.48 -17.82 12.30
N PHE A 188 -13.25 -17.20 11.14
CA PHE A 188 -12.01 -17.37 10.37
C PHE A 188 -10.97 -16.35 10.84
N PHE A 189 -9.79 -16.83 11.27
CA PHE A 189 -8.74 -15.97 11.78
C PHE A 189 -7.43 -16.05 10.97
N GLU A 190 -7.03 -17.26 10.54
CA GLU A 190 -5.79 -17.40 9.78
C GLU A 190 -5.82 -18.61 8.84
N MET A 191 -5.27 -18.43 7.64
CA MET A 191 -4.83 -19.50 6.76
C MET A 191 -3.51 -19.10 6.13
N LYS A 192 -2.50 -19.97 6.24
CA LYS A 192 -1.16 -19.69 5.76
C LYS A 192 -0.49 -20.94 5.20
N ARG A 193 0.26 -20.76 4.12
CA ARG A 193 1.25 -21.73 3.62
C ARG A 193 2.64 -21.11 3.67
N THR A 194 3.67 -21.95 3.79
CA THR A 194 5.07 -21.49 3.76
C THR A 194 5.34 -20.75 2.46
N ARG A 195 5.82 -19.52 2.57
CA ARG A 195 6.23 -18.72 1.41
C ARG A 195 7.54 -19.24 0.86
N THR A 196 7.53 -19.70 -0.39
CA THR A 196 8.69 -20.28 -1.09
C THR A 196 9.28 -19.37 -2.17
N VAL A 197 8.63 -18.23 -2.46
CA VAL A 197 9.07 -17.27 -3.48
C VAL A 197 9.22 -15.85 -2.92
N LYS A 198 10.03 -15.04 -3.62
CA LYS A 198 10.15 -13.58 -3.42
C LYS A 198 9.09 -12.84 -4.27
N PRO A 199 8.92 -11.52 -4.12
CA PRO A 199 8.09 -10.73 -5.04
C PRO A 199 8.61 -10.85 -6.48
N ILE A 200 7.72 -11.16 -7.42
CA ILE A 200 7.99 -11.25 -8.86
C ILE A 200 7.24 -10.10 -9.51
N PHE A 201 7.99 -9.11 -9.99
CA PHE A 201 7.45 -7.93 -10.64
C PHE A 201 7.21 -8.21 -12.13
N ASN A 202 6.01 -7.90 -12.62
CA ASN A 202 5.55 -8.15 -14.00
C ASN A 202 4.52 -7.11 -14.46
#